data_AF-A0A1A3CRV3-F1
#
_entry.id   AF-A0A1A3CRV3-F1
#
_cell.length_a   1.000
_cell.length_b   1.000
_cell.length_c   1.000
_cell.angle_alpha   90.00
_cell.angle_beta   90.00
_cell.angle_gamma   90.00
#
_symmetry.space_group_name_H-M   'P 1'
#
loop_
_entity.id
_entity.type
_entity.pdbx_description
1 polymer ?
#
loop_
_entity_poly.entity_id
_entity_poly.type
_entity_poly.pdbx_seq_one_letter_code
_entity_poly.pdbx_strand_id
1 'polypeptide(L)'
;MPKRPDNQAWRYWRTVFGVVAAAAVLVIGGLTGHVTRADSLNCSMVKCVALTFDDGPSPYTDRLLQILKANDAKSTFFLIGNKVAANPAGARRIAEAGMEVGSHTWEHPNMTTIPPEDVAAQFSRANDAIAAATGRKPTLYRPAGGLSNPAVRQTAATFGLAEILWDVIPFDWANDSNTAATRQVLMTQIKPGSVVLFHDTYSSTVDLVYQFIPVLKANGYRLVTVSELLGPRAPGSSYGSRENGPPANVLHDIPPADIPALPNTPSPKPMPNFPITDIPGQNSGGPNNGA
;
A
#
# COMPACT_ATOMS: atom_id res chain seq x y z
N MET A 1 35.67 19.44 -41.92
CA MET A 1 34.45 19.65 -41.10
C MET A 1 34.45 21.09 -40.60
N PRO A 2 33.42 21.91 -40.88
CA PRO A 2 33.37 23.28 -40.36
C PRO A 2 33.30 23.26 -38.83
N LYS A 3 34.21 23.99 -38.17
CA LYS A 3 34.20 24.15 -36.71
C LYS A 3 32.91 24.88 -36.33
N ARG A 4 32.11 24.29 -35.44
CA ARG A 4 30.89 24.94 -34.92
C ARG A 4 31.28 26.25 -34.22
N PRO A 5 30.57 27.35 -34.46
CA PRO A 5 30.86 28.62 -33.79
C PRO A 5 30.60 28.47 -32.28
N ASP A 6 31.59 28.76 -31.44
CA ASP A 6 31.46 28.75 -29.97
C ASP A 6 31.51 30.18 -29.43
N ASN A 7 30.57 31.01 -29.89
CA ASN A 7 30.41 32.37 -29.39
C ASN A 7 29.21 32.45 -28.43
N GLN A 8 29.17 33.50 -27.61
CA GLN A 8 28.13 33.69 -26.59
C GLN A 8 26.71 33.71 -27.20
N ALA A 9 26.56 34.28 -28.39
CA ALA A 9 25.31 34.27 -29.14
C ALA A 9 24.88 32.84 -29.49
N TRP A 10 25.79 31.98 -29.96
CA TRP A 10 25.51 30.59 -30.26
C TRP A 10 25.09 29.79 -29.02
N ARG A 11 25.75 30.02 -27.88
CA ARG A 11 25.37 29.38 -26.60
C ARG A 11 23.97 29.82 -26.16
N TYR A 12 23.66 31.11 -26.26
CA TYR A 12 22.34 31.67 -25.96
C TYR A 12 21.26 31.06 -26.85
N TRP A 13 21.44 31.10 -28.17
CA TRP A 13 20.48 30.54 -29.12
C TRP A 13 20.30 29.04 -28.93
N ARG A 14 21.37 28.28 -28.63
CA ARG A 14 21.28 26.85 -28.35
C ARG A 14 20.43 26.55 -27.11
N THR A 15 20.58 27.33 -26.05
CA THR A 15 19.75 27.21 -24.84
C THR A 15 18.29 27.57 -25.15
N VAL A 16 18.05 28.65 -25.87
CA VAL A 16 16.68 29.07 -26.28
C VAL A 16 16.02 27.98 -27.13
N PHE A 17 16.70 27.45 -28.15
CA PHE A 17 16.18 26.34 -28.96
C PHE A 17 15.93 25.08 -28.13
N GLY A 18 16.80 24.75 -27.18
CA GLY A 18 16.61 23.61 -26.27
C GLY A 18 15.36 23.77 -25.39
N VAL A 19 15.15 24.95 -24.82
CA VAL A 19 13.97 25.26 -23.99
C VAL A 19 12.69 25.26 -24.83
N VAL A 20 12.71 25.88 -26.01
CA VAL A 20 11.57 25.90 -26.93
C VAL A 20 11.23 24.48 -27.41
N ALA A 21 12.23 23.66 -27.74
CA ALA A 21 12.01 22.26 -28.13
C ALA A 21 11.42 21.44 -26.98
N ALA A 22 11.91 21.59 -25.74
CA ALA A 22 11.35 20.93 -24.58
C ALA A 22 9.90 21.36 -24.31
N ALA A 23 9.60 22.66 -24.41
CA ALA A 23 8.25 23.18 -24.29
C ALA A 23 7.32 22.65 -25.40
N ALA A 24 7.79 22.61 -26.65
CA ALA A 24 7.04 22.07 -27.77
C ALA A 24 6.75 20.56 -27.58
N VAL A 25 7.72 19.77 -27.09
CA VAL A 25 7.51 18.35 -26.75
C VAL A 25 6.46 18.18 -25.66
N LEU A 26 6.49 19.01 -24.61
CA LEU A 26 5.49 18.97 -23.54
C LEU A 26 4.10 19.39 -24.02
N VAL A 27 4.00 20.43 -24.86
CA VAL A 27 2.73 20.92 -25.42
C VAL A 27 2.16 19.92 -26.41
N ILE A 28 2.96 19.43 -27.36
CA ILE A 28 2.55 18.41 -28.32
C ILE A 28 2.18 17.13 -27.57
N GLY A 29 3.01 16.68 -26.61
CA GLY A 29 2.71 15.53 -25.78
C GLY A 29 1.42 15.68 -24.97
N GLY A 30 1.14 16.88 -24.44
CA GLY A 30 -0.12 17.17 -23.76
C GLY A 30 -1.33 17.16 -24.70
N LEU A 31 -1.19 17.74 -25.90
CA LEU A 31 -2.25 17.78 -26.92
C LEU A 31 -2.51 16.41 -27.56
N THR A 32 -1.50 15.55 -27.67
CA THR A 32 -1.61 14.19 -28.23
C THR A 32 -1.87 13.13 -27.17
N GLY A 33 -2.05 13.51 -25.90
CA GLY A 33 -2.30 12.57 -24.79
C GLY A 33 -1.10 11.70 -24.38
N HIS A 34 0.09 11.97 -24.90
CA HIS A 34 1.34 11.28 -24.55
C HIS A 34 2.01 11.86 -23.29
N VAL A 35 1.55 13.02 -22.80
CA VAL A 35 1.87 13.59 -21.49
C VAL A 35 0.56 13.73 -20.73
N THR A 36 0.21 12.71 -19.95
CA THR A 36 -0.93 12.78 -19.04
C THR A 36 -0.53 13.51 -17.78
N ARG A 37 -1.38 14.43 -17.32
CA ARG A 37 -1.35 14.89 -15.93
C ARG A 37 -1.54 13.64 -15.06
N ALA A 38 -0.77 13.50 -13.98
CA ALA A 38 -0.90 12.36 -13.05
C ALA A 38 -2.33 12.21 -12.46
N ASP A 39 -3.17 13.24 -12.59
CA ASP A 39 -4.49 13.34 -11.96
C ASP A 39 -5.62 12.52 -12.64
N SER A 40 -5.35 11.73 -13.68
CA SER A 40 -6.36 10.83 -14.25
C SER A 40 -5.79 9.45 -14.58
N LEU A 41 -5.21 8.80 -13.59
CA LEU A 41 -4.89 7.37 -13.69
C LEU A 41 -6.19 6.57 -13.80
N ASN A 42 -6.44 5.99 -14.97
CA ASN A 42 -7.60 5.12 -15.18
C ASN A 42 -7.15 3.65 -15.23
N CYS A 43 -7.40 2.92 -14.15
CA CYS A 43 -7.07 1.50 -14.02
C CYS A 43 -7.88 0.58 -14.96
N SER A 44 -8.85 1.11 -15.72
CA SER A 44 -9.49 0.41 -16.84
C SER A 44 -8.64 0.44 -18.12
N MET A 45 -7.67 1.36 -18.23
CA MET A 45 -6.81 1.53 -19.42
C MET A 45 -5.37 1.10 -19.17
N VAL A 46 -4.93 1.11 -17.91
CA VAL A 46 -3.59 0.65 -17.52
C VAL A 46 -3.68 -0.40 -16.43
N LYS A 47 -2.73 -1.33 -16.39
CA LYS A 47 -2.68 -2.34 -15.34
C LYS A 47 -2.37 -1.64 -14.01
N CYS A 48 -3.26 -1.76 -13.04
CA CYS A 48 -3.04 -1.27 -11.69
C CYS A 48 -2.99 -2.40 -10.68
N VAL A 49 -2.27 -2.18 -9.59
CA VAL A 49 -2.23 -3.05 -8.41
C VAL A 49 -2.18 -2.19 -7.16
N ALA A 50 -2.96 -2.53 -6.14
CA ALA A 50 -2.91 -1.86 -4.85
C ALA A 50 -2.13 -2.74 -3.87
N LEU A 51 -0.94 -2.28 -3.48
CA LEU A 51 -0.22 -2.90 -2.35
C LEU A 51 -0.74 -2.27 -1.06
N THR A 52 -1.15 -3.10 -0.11
CA THR A 52 -1.74 -2.65 1.15
C THR A 52 -0.98 -3.18 2.34
N PHE A 53 -0.84 -2.37 3.38
CA PHE A 53 -0.02 -2.68 4.54
C PHE A 53 -0.83 -2.54 5.83
N ASP A 54 -0.94 -3.62 6.59
CA ASP A 54 -1.67 -3.66 7.85
C ASP A 54 -0.71 -3.43 9.04
N ASP A 55 -1.30 -3.20 10.22
CA ASP A 55 -0.67 -3.20 11.54
C ASP A 55 0.27 -2.04 11.90
N GLY A 56 0.54 -1.14 10.97
CA GLY A 56 1.39 0.03 11.20
C GLY A 56 0.74 1.09 12.11
N PRO A 57 1.47 2.18 12.41
CA PRO A 57 2.85 2.46 11.98
C PRO A 57 3.89 1.60 12.74
N SER A 58 4.93 1.15 12.03
CA SER A 58 6.00 0.27 12.52
C SER A 58 7.38 0.96 12.50
N PRO A 59 8.48 0.34 12.98
CA PRO A 59 9.84 0.87 12.82
C PRO A 59 10.33 0.84 11.38
N TYR A 60 9.69 0.02 10.53
CA TYR A 60 10.07 -0.16 9.13
C TYR A 60 9.26 0.73 8.18
N THR A 61 8.19 1.37 8.66
CA THR A 61 7.34 2.28 7.88
C THR A 61 8.16 3.33 7.13
N ASP A 62 9.11 4.00 7.78
CA ASP A 62 9.88 5.08 7.12
C ASP A 62 10.74 4.57 5.96
N ARG A 63 11.29 3.36 6.09
CA ARG A 63 12.04 2.71 5.01
C ARG A 63 11.10 2.34 3.86
N LEU A 64 9.93 1.77 4.17
CA LEU A 64 8.93 1.45 3.16
C LEU A 64 8.44 2.71 2.41
N LEU A 65 8.18 3.81 3.11
CA LEU A 65 7.80 5.08 2.48
C LEU A 65 8.88 5.62 1.54
N GLN A 66 10.16 5.49 1.89
CA GLN A 66 11.27 5.85 1.00
C GLN A 66 11.28 4.99 -0.27
N ILE A 67 11.09 3.67 -0.13
CA ILE A 67 11.01 2.74 -1.25
C ILE A 67 9.84 3.09 -2.18
N LEU A 68 8.65 3.31 -1.62
CA LEU A 68 7.45 3.67 -2.40
C LEU A 68 7.64 4.99 -3.13
N LYS A 69 8.16 6.01 -2.43
CA LYS A 69 8.44 7.34 -3.02
C LYS A 69 9.48 7.26 -4.14
N ALA A 70 10.57 6.52 -3.95
CA ALA A 70 11.60 6.35 -4.96
C ALA A 70 11.08 5.67 -6.24
N ASN A 71 9.97 4.94 -6.13
CA ASN A 71 9.37 4.22 -7.23
C ASN A 71 8.16 4.90 -7.87
N ASP A 72 7.77 6.09 -7.41
CA ASP A 72 6.49 6.73 -7.78
C ASP A 72 5.28 5.80 -7.53
N ALA A 73 5.33 5.08 -6.41
CA ALA A 73 4.31 4.12 -6.01
C ALA A 73 3.43 4.68 -4.91
N LYS A 74 2.12 4.42 -5.01
CA LYS A 74 1.15 4.65 -3.94
C LYS A 74 0.75 3.33 -3.29
N SER A 75 0.26 3.42 -2.06
CA SER A 75 -0.20 2.27 -1.27
C SER A 75 -1.23 2.72 -0.25
N THR A 76 -1.97 1.75 0.30
CA THR A 76 -2.95 1.99 1.37
C THR A 76 -2.48 1.31 2.65
N PHE A 77 -2.43 2.06 3.74
CA PHE A 77 -2.04 1.56 5.05
C PHE A 77 -3.27 1.45 5.96
N PHE A 78 -3.59 0.25 6.43
CA PHE A 78 -4.64 0.05 7.43
C PHE A 78 -3.99 0.06 8.81
N LEU A 79 -4.20 1.15 9.55
CA LEU A 79 -3.50 1.40 10.81
C LEU A 79 -4.34 0.98 12.01
N ILE A 80 -3.70 0.34 13.00
CA ILE A 80 -4.35 0.02 14.28
C ILE A 80 -4.38 1.29 15.14
N GLY A 81 -5.55 1.61 15.68
CA GLY A 81 -5.78 2.84 16.43
C GLY A 81 -4.86 3.06 17.63
N ASN A 82 -4.66 2.03 18.48
CA ASN A 82 -3.78 2.14 19.65
C ASN A 82 -2.30 2.38 19.24
N LYS A 83 -1.84 1.81 18.12
CA LYS A 83 -0.49 2.05 17.55
C LYS A 83 -0.36 3.45 16.98
N VAL A 84 -1.42 3.97 16.35
CA VAL A 84 -1.46 5.39 15.93
C VAL A 84 -1.40 6.32 17.14
N ALA A 85 -2.11 6.01 18.22
CA ALA A 85 -2.05 6.81 19.45
C ALA A 85 -0.65 6.77 20.09
N ALA A 86 0.05 5.64 20.03
CA ALA A 86 1.42 5.51 20.51
C ALA A 86 2.46 6.19 19.59
N ASN A 87 2.22 6.21 18.28
CA ASN A 87 3.11 6.82 17.29
C ASN A 87 2.35 7.70 16.27
N PRO A 88 1.79 8.85 16.70
CA PRO A 88 1.02 9.72 15.81
C PRO A 88 1.91 10.37 14.74
N ALA A 89 3.21 10.54 15.02
CA ALA A 89 4.17 11.05 14.05
C ALA A 89 4.37 10.08 12.87
N GLY A 90 4.39 8.76 13.12
CA GLY A 90 4.48 7.75 12.07
C GLY A 90 3.27 7.78 11.13
N ALA A 91 2.06 7.81 11.70
CA ALA A 91 0.82 7.91 10.91
C ALA A 91 0.78 9.20 10.05
N ARG A 92 1.22 10.33 10.61
CA ARG A 92 1.34 11.60 9.87
C ARG A 92 2.29 11.49 8.67
N ARG A 93 3.46 10.87 8.86
CA ARG A 93 4.44 10.67 7.77
C ARG A 93 3.87 9.81 6.63
N ILE A 94 3.08 8.78 6.95
CA ILE A 94 2.37 7.98 5.93
C ILE A 94 1.43 8.87 5.10
N ALA A 95 0.62 9.70 5.76
CA ALA A 95 -0.31 10.59 5.08
C ALA A 95 0.39 11.70 4.26
N GLU A 96 1.45 12.30 4.80
CA GLU A 96 2.27 13.33 4.14
C GLU A 96 3.06 12.79 2.94
N ALA A 97 3.47 11.51 2.98
CA ALA A 97 4.02 10.81 1.82
C ALA A 97 2.97 10.58 0.69
N GLY A 98 1.71 10.96 0.93
CA GLY A 98 0.64 10.85 -0.02
C GLY A 98 0.13 9.42 -0.20
N MET A 99 0.29 8.58 0.84
CA MET A 99 -0.35 7.27 0.92
C MET A 99 -1.80 7.42 1.41
N GLU A 100 -2.63 6.44 1.10
CA GLU A 100 -3.97 6.34 1.68
C GLU A 100 -3.89 5.70 3.08
N VAL A 101 -4.73 6.16 3.99
CA VAL A 101 -4.82 5.63 5.36
C VAL A 101 -6.24 5.12 5.61
N GLY A 102 -6.35 3.83 5.92
CA GLY A 102 -7.56 3.16 6.36
C GLY A 102 -7.49 2.78 7.84
N SER A 103 -8.63 2.39 8.40
CA SER A 103 -8.76 1.95 9.79
C SER A 103 -8.56 0.43 9.91
N HIS A 104 -7.75 -0.03 10.85
CA HIS A 104 -7.59 -1.45 11.18
C HIS A 104 -8.11 -1.80 12.57
N THR A 105 -9.20 -1.14 12.98
CA THR A 105 -9.78 -1.19 14.34
C THR A 105 -8.84 -0.61 15.40
N TRP A 106 -9.28 -0.55 16.66
CA TRP A 106 -8.53 0.09 17.72
C TRP A 106 -7.49 -0.84 18.35
N GLU A 107 -7.86 -2.10 18.60
CA GLU A 107 -7.05 -3.13 19.27
C GLU A 107 -6.97 -4.45 18.48
N HIS A 108 -7.31 -4.42 17.19
CA HIS A 108 -7.25 -5.58 16.29
C HIS A 108 -7.95 -6.87 16.82
N PRO A 109 -9.15 -6.80 17.41
CA PRO A 109 -9.82 -8.01 17.87
C PRO A 109 -10.51 -8.75 16.72
N ASN A 110 -10.85 -10.02 16.94
CA ASN A 110 -11.85 -10.69 16.12
C ASN A 110 -13.22 -10.03 16.28
N MET A 111 -13.58 -9.19 15.31
CA MET A 111 -14.81 -8.39 15.31
C MET A 111 -16.10 -9.22 15.33
N THR A 112 -16.03 -10.52 15.03
CA THR A 112 -17.19 -11.43 15.05
C THR A 112 -17.45 -12.05 16.42
N THR A 113 -16.51 -11.94 17.36
CA THR A 113 -16.57 -12.62 18.66
C THR A 113 -16.49 -11.67 19.86
N ILE A 114 -16.11 -10.42 19.66
CA ILE A 114 -16.26 -9.40 20.70
C ILE A 114 -17.74 -9.10 20.98
N PRO A 115 -18.08 -8.60 22.18
CA PRO A 115 -19.42 -8.13 22.48
C PRO A 115 -19.91 -7.10 21.42
N PRO A 116 -21.14 -7.22 20.91
CA PRO A 116 -21.65 -6.31 19.86
C PRO A 116 -21.56 -4.83 20.21
N GLU A 117 -21.69 -4.48 21.50
CA GLU A 117 -21.56 -3.13 22.04
C GLU A 117 -20.13 -2.55 21.89
N ASP A 118 -19.11 -3.41 21.83
CA ASP A 118 -17.70 -3.00 21.74
C ASP A 118 -17.27 -2.71 20.29
N VAL A 119 -17.99 -3.22 19.30
CA VAL A 119 -17.70 -3.07 17.86
C VAL A 119 -17.61 -1.58 17.48
N ALA A 120 -18.53 -0.75 17.97
CA ALA A 120 -18.55 0.67 17.65
C ALA A 120 -17.33 1.41 18.20
N ALA A 121 -16.88 1.04 19.41
CA ALA A 121 -15.70 1.63 20.05
C ALA A 121 -14.40 1.30 19.31
N GLN A 122 -14.32 0.11 18.70
CA GLN A 122 -13.18 -0.27 17.87
C GLN A 122 -13.03 0.63 16.63
N PHE A 123 -14.14 1.06 16.03
CA PHE A 123 -14.12 2.00 14.91
C PHE A 123 -13.92 3.44 15.36
N SER A 124 -14.71 3.93 16.32
CA SER A 124 -14.68 5.34 16.72
C SER A 124 -13.30 5.76 17.23
N ARG A 125 -12.72 5.01 18.17
CA ARG A 125 -11.42 5.32 18.77
C ARG A 125 -10.29 5.31 17.73
N ALA A 126 -10.30 4.32 16.83
CA ALA A 126 -9.29 4.22 15.77
C ALA A 126 -9.40 5.38 14.78
N ASN A 127 -10.62 5.68 14.33
CA ASN A 127 -10.87 6.76 13.38
C ASN A 127 -10.50 8.12 13.96
N ASP A 128 -10.80 8.37 15.24
CA ASP A 128 -10.46 9.61 15.93
C ASP A 128 -8.93 9.77 16.07
N ALA A 129 -8.22 8.70 16.45
CA ALA A 129 -6.76 8.73 16.54
C ALA A 129 -6.09 8.95 15.16
N ILE A 130 -6.59 8.30 14.11
CA ILE A 130 -6.13 8.50 12.74
C ILE A 130 -6.40 9.93 12.28
N ALA A 131 -7.60 10.46 12.51
CA ALA A 131 -7.97 11.81 12.12
C ALA A 131 -7.12 12.85 12.86
N ALA A 132 -6.89 12.67 14.16
CA ALA A 132 -6.05 13.56 14.95
C ALA A 132 -4.58 13.54 14.49
N ALA A 133 -4.04 12.38 14.12
CA ALA A 133 -2.65 12.25 13.69
C ALA A 133 -2.40 12.74 12.25
N THR A 134 -3.36 12.53 11.36
CA THR A 134 -3.19 12.71 9.90
C THR A 134 -3.96 13.87 9.30
N GLY A 135 -4.95 14.41 10.02
CA GLY A 135 -5.93 15.36 9.48
C GLY A 135 -6.93 14.73 8.49
N ARG A 136 -6.93 13.40 8.34
CA ARG A 136 -7.79 12.67 7.39
C ARG A 136 -8.64 11.65 8.14
N LYS A 137 -9.95 11.68 7.91
CA LYS A 137 -10.84 10.62 8.41
C LYS A 137 -10.78 9.42 7.45
N PRO A 138 -10.56 8.20 7.95
CA PRO A 138 -10.59 7.01 7.09
C PRO A 138 -12.00 6.79 6.55
N THR A 139 -12.10 6.35 5.29
CA THR A 139 -13.34 5.91 4.64
C THR A 139 -13.34 4.40 4.37
N LEU A 140 -12.19 3.75 4.56
CA LEU A 140 -11.98 2.33 4.39
C LEU A 140 -11.57 1.72 5.72
N TYR A 141 -12.01 0.49 5.98
CA TYR A 141 -11.49 -0.32 7.07
C TYR A 141 -11.16 -1.73 6.59
N ARG A 142 -10.26 -2.38 7.33
CA ARG A 142 -9.99 -3.81 7.19
C ARG A 142 -10.20 -4.46 8.56
N PRO A 143 -11.00 -5.52 8.68
CA PRO A 143 -11.14 -6.24 9.93
C PRO A 143 -9.91 -7.11 10.19
N ALA A 144 -9.54 -7.28 11.47
CA ALA A 144 -8.46 -8.14 11.88
C ALA A 144 -8.60 -9.56 11.29
N GLY A 145 -7.57 -10.04 10.59
CA GLY A 145 -7.57 -11.36 9.94
C GLY A 145 -8.67 -11.58 8.89
N GLY A 146 -9.32 -10.51 8.43
CA GLY A 146 -10.46 -10.58 7.53
C GLY A 146 -11.77 -10.99 8.21
N LEU A 147 -11.82 -11.03 9.55
CA LEU A 147 -12.94 -11.59 10.32
C LEU A 147 -14.03 -10.54 10.55
N SER A 148 -15.10 -10.63 9.78
CA SER A 148 -16.24 -9.71 9.84
C SER A 148 -17.53 -10.40 9.39
N ASN A 149 -18.67 -9.83 9.79
CA ASN A 149 -20.00 -10.31 9.46
C ASN A 149 -20.93 -9.12 9.09
N PRO A 150 -22.18 -9.37 8.62
CA PRO A 150 -23.10 -8.30 8.26
C PRO A 150 -23.35 -7.28 9.38
N ALA A 151 -23.39 -7.70 10.65
CA ALA A 151 -23.60 -6.79 11.77
C ALA A 151 -22.40 -5.85 11.98
N VAL A 152 -21.18 -6.37 11.88
CA VAL A 152 -19.94 -5.56 11.92
C VAL A 152 -19.94 -4.53 10.79
N ARG A 153 -20.26 -4.95 9.56
CA ARG A 153 -20.35 -4.04 8.41
C ARG A 153 -21.44 -2.99 8.56
N GLN A 154 -22.58 -3.34 9.14
CA GLN A 154 -23.66 -2.39 9.41
C GLN A 154 -23.22 -1.33 10.43
N THR A 155 -22.48 -1.73 11.47
CA THR A 155 -21.88 -0.79 12.42
C THR A 155 -20.82 0.08 11.73
N ALA A 156 -19.93 -0.51 10.92
CA ALA A 156 -18.92 0.25 10.18
C ALA A 156 -19.55 1.31 9.24
N ALA A 157 -20.71 1.00 8.65
CA ALA A 157 -21.46 1.92 7.80
C ALA A 157 -21.87 3.22 8.51
N THR A 158 -22.17 3.17 9.82
CA THR A 158 -22.53 4.38 10.60
C THR A 158 -21.35 5.33 10.79
N PHE A 159 -20.13 4.82 10.64
CA PHE A 159 -18.89 5.60 10.61
C PHE A 159 -18.43 5.98 9.19
N GLY A 160 -19.24 5.68 8.16
CA GLY A 160 -18.90 5.96 6.77
C GLY A 160 -17.82 5.04 6.20
N LEU A 161 -17.57 3.88 6.82
CA LEU A 161 -16.50 2.97 6.43
C LEU A 161 -16.98 1.86 5.48
N ALA A 162 -16.17 1.56 4.46
CA ALA A 162 -16.32 0.37 3.63
C ALA A 162 -15.24 -0.67 3.94
N GLU A 163 -15.61 -1.96 3.90
CA GLU A 163 -14.70 -3.07 4.18
C GLU A 163 -13.83 -3.40 2.97
N ILE A 164 -12.53 -3.51 3.20
CA ILE A 164 -11.53 -3.93 2.21
C ILE A 164 -10.79 -5.14 2.74
N LEU A 165 -11.03 -6.30 2.12
CA LEU A 165 -10.19 -7.48 2.26
C LEU A 165 -9.07 -7.41 1.21
N TRP A 166 -8.86 -8.50 0.47
CA TRP A 166 -7.79 -8.63 -0.50
C TRP A 166 -8.17 -9.67 -1.55
N ASP A 167 -7.42 -9.68 -2.65
CA ASP A 167 -7.45 -10.74 -3.67
C ASP A 167 -6.21 -11.62 -3.62
N VAL A 168 -5.12 -11.11 -3.04
CA VAL A 168 -3.82 -11.77 -2.95
C VAL A 168 -3.30 -11.73 -1.52
N ILE A 169 -3.08 -12.92 -0.96
CA ILE A 169 -2.52 -13.20 0.36
C ILE A 169 -1.18 -13.91 0.15
N PRO A 170 -0.06 -13.20 0.30
CA PRO A 170 1.26 -13.78 0.10
C PRO A 170 1.84 -14.38 1.40
N PHE A 171 1.08 -14.35 2.50
CA PHE A 171 1.43 -14.93 3.80
C PHE A 171 2.79 -14.45 4.32
N ASP A 172 3.06 -13.16 4.17
CA ASP A 172 4.35 -12.55 4.55
C ASP A 172 4.66 -12.73 6.05
N TRP A 173 3.64 -12.64 6.91
CA TRP A 173 3.78 -12.91 8.35
C TRP A 173 4.17 -14.36 8.68
N ALA A 174 3.70 -15.34 7.88
CA ALA A 174 4.01 -16.75 8.09
C ALA A 174 5.34 -17.17 7.44
N ASN A 175 5.79 -16.38 6.47
CA ASN A 175 6.98 -16.62 5.66
C ASN A 175 8.09 -15.59 5.94
N ASP A 176 8.11 -14.98 7.13
CA ASP A 176 9.08 -13.94 7.50
C ASP A 176 10.55 -14.40 7.29
N SER A 177 10.82 -15.69 7.52
CA SER A 177 12.13 -16.32 7.29
C SER A 177 12.33 -16.87 5.87
N ASN A 178 11.31 -16.84 5.01
CA ASN A 178 11.32 -17.41 3.66
C ASN A 178 10.54 -16.53 2.66
N THR A 179 11.07 -15.34 2.38
CA THR A 179 10.45 -14.41 1.41
C THR A 179 10.32 -14.98 0.00
N ALA A 180 11.04 -16.05 -0.35
CA ALA A 180 10.86 -16.74 -1.63
C ALA A 180 9.47 -17.38 -1.76
N ALA A 181 8.89 -17.89 -0.67
CA ALA A 181 7.53 -18.40 -0.65
C ALA A 181 6.51 -17.27 -0.90
N THR A 182 6.66 -16.15 -0.19
CA THR A 182 5.86 -14.93 -0.40
C THR A 182 5.97 -14.43 -1.84
N ARG A 183 7.20 -14.34 -2.37
CA ARG A 183 7.47 -13.97 -3.76
C ARG A 183 6.77 -14.89 -4.76
N GLN A 184 6.82 -16.20 -4.55
CA GLN A 184 6.18 -17.17 -5.44
C GLN A 184 4.66 -16.96 -5.50
N VAL A 185 4.02 -16.64 -4.37
CA VAL A 185 2.59 -16.30 -4.35
C VAL A 185 2.34 -15.03 -5.16
N LEU A 186 3.15 -13.98 -5.00
CA LEU A 186 2.99 -12.74 -5.76
C LEU A 186 3.09 -12.99 -7.27
N MET A 187 4.10 -13.76 -7.71
CA MET A 187 4.31 -14.11 -9.12
C MET A 187 3.12 -14.87 -9.74
N THR A 188 2.46 -15.71 -8.93
CA THR A 188 1.39 -16.59 -9.41
C THR A 188 0.00 -15.99 -9.28
N GLN A 189 -0.23 -15.09 -8.32
CA GLN A 189 -1.57 -14.59 -7.98
C GLN A 189 -1.87 -13.16 -8.45
N ILE A 190 -0.86 -12.28 -8.57
CA ILE A 190 -1.10 -10.90 -8.98
C ILE A 190 -1.61 -10.83 -10.42
N LYS A 191 -2.70 -10.07 -10.60
CA LYS A 191 -3.30 -9.73 -11.89
C LYS A 191 -3.74 -8.25 -11.88
N PRO A 192 -4.09 -7.65 -13.04
CA PRO A 192 -4.62 -6.29 -13.07
C PRO A 192 -5.86 -6.18 -12.17
N GLY A 193 -5.90 -5.16 -11.31
CA GLY A 193 -6.97 -4.98 -10.34
C GLY A 193 -6.74 -5.63 -8.97
N SER A 194 -5.63 -6.34 -8.75
CA SER A 194 -5.38 -7.00 -7.46
C SER A 194 -5.19 -6.00 -6.31
N VAL A 195 -5.83 -6.28 -5.19
CA VAL A 195 -5.50 -5.75 -3.86
C VAL A 195 -4.66 -6.79 -3.11
N VAL A 196 -3.41 -6.45 -2.77
CA VAL A 196 -2.43 -7.35 -2.14
C VAL A 196 -2.28 -7.00 -0.66
N LEU A 197 -2.42 -8.00 0.21
CA LEU A 197 -2.21 -7.89 1.65
C LEU A 197 -0.72 -8.04 1.99
N PHE A 198 -0.18 -7.10 2.78
CA PHE A 198 1.13 -7.17 3.41
C PHE A 198 1.06 -6.58 4.82
N HIS A 199 2.14 -6.75 5.57
CA HIS A 199 2.36 -6.13 6.88
C HIS A 199 3.71 -5.42 6.88
N ASP A 200 3.73 -4.11 7.15
CA ASP A 200 5.00 -3.36 7.23
C ASP A 200 5.70 -3.53 8.59
N THR A 201 5.21 -4.44 9.43
CA THR A 201 5.79 -4.82 10.73
C THR A 201 6.96 -5.81 10.60
N TYR A 202 7.25 -6.31 9.41
CA TYR A 202 8.37 -7.21 9.12
C TYR A 202 9.38 -6.55 8.18
N SER A 203 10.68 -6.60 8.53
CA SER A 203 11.73 -6.08 7.63
C SER A 203 11.81 -6.88 6.33
N SER A 204 11.55 -8.18 6.39
CA SER A 204 11.53 -9.10 5.26
C SER A 204 10.47 -8.72 4.22
N THR A 205 9.28 -8.29 4.64
CA THR A 205 8.25 -7.74 3.74
C THR A 205 8.75 -6.48 3.05
N VAL A 206 9.40 -5.57 3.78
CA VAL A 206 9.94 -4.33 3.19
C VAL A 206 11.08 -4.62 2.20
N ASP A 207 11.94 -5.61 2.50
CA ASP A 207 12.97 -6.11 1.58
C ASP A 207 12.36 -6.69 0.30
N LEU A 208 11.34 -7.55 0.46
CA LEU A 208 10.64 -8.14 -0.66
C LEU A 208 9.99 -7.06 -1.53
N VAL A 209 9.29 -6.09 -0.94
CA VAL A 209 8.66 -4.99 -1.68
C VAL A 209 9.70 -4.18 -2.46
N TYR A 210 10.84 -3.87 -1.85
CA TYR A 210 11.95 -3.18 -2.54
C TYR A 210 12.39 -3.92 -3.82
N GLN A 211 12.47 -5.24 -3.75
CA GLN A 211 12.88 -6.08 -4.89
C GLN A 211 11.74 -6.39 -5.87
N PHE A 212 10.48 -6.39 -5.42
CA PHE A 212 9.33 -6.80 -6.22
C PHE A 212 8.70 -5.66 -7.02
N ILE A 213 8.80 -4.41 -6.57
CA ILE A 213 8.27 -3.26 -7.33
C ILE A 213 8.85 -3.17 -8.76
N PRO A 214 10.17 -3.35 -9.00
CA PRO A 214 10.72 -3.42 -10.36
C PRO A 214 10.05 -4.48 -11.24
N VAL A 215 9.71 -5.64 -10.68
CA VAL A 215 9.00 -6.72 -11.41
C VAL A 215 7.61 -6.22 -11.84
N LEU A 216 6.85 -5.62 -10.93
CA LEU A 216 5.53 -5.06 -11.25
C LEU A 216 5.62 -3.99 -12.34
N LYS A 217 6.59 -3.08 -12.25
CA LYS A 217 6.79 -2.01 -13.24
C LYS A 217 7.20 -2.56 -14.61
N ALA A 218 8.08 -3.56 -14.66
CA ALA A 218 8.45 -4.24 -15.91
C ALA A 218 7.26 -4.94 -16.58
N ASN A 219 6.27 -5.39 -15.80
CA ASN A 219 5.02 -5.95 -16.29
C ASN A 219 3.94 -4.89 -16.64
N GLY A 220 4.29 -3.60 -16.56
CA GLY A 220 3.44 -2.47 -16.92
C GLY A 220 2.43 -2.07 -15.84
N TYR A 221 2.63 -2.49 -14.58
CA TYR A 221 1.74 -2.10 -13.49
C TYR A 221 2.03 -0.69 -12.96
N ARG A 222 0.97 0.03 -12.64
CA ARG A 222 0.98 1.21 -11.78
C ARG A 222 0.56 0.81 -10.37
N LEU A 223 1.34 1.24 -9.38
CA LEU A 223 1.07 0.97 -7.97
C LEU A 223 0.23 2.11 -7.40
N VAL A 224 -0.96 1.78 -6.94
CA VAL A 224 -2.03 2.72 -6.60
C VAL A 224 -2.55 2.49 -5.18
N THR A 225 -3.29 3.46 -4.66
CA THR A 225 -4.13 3.27 -3.49
C THR A 225 -5.36 2.41 -3.82
N VAL A 226 -6.00 1.84 -2.80
CA VAL A 226 -7.25 1.09 -2.96
C VAL A 226 -8.35 1.99 -3.54
N SER A 227 -8.48 3.23 -3.07
CA SER A 227 -9.47 4.16 -3.62
C SER A 227 -9.23 4.52 -5.09
N GLU A 228 -7.97 4.67 -5.52
CA GLU A 228 -7.65 4.88 -6.95
C GLU A 228 -7.96 3.63 -7.79
N LEU A 229 -7.79 2.43 -7.24
CA LEU A 229 -8.03 1.16 -7.93
C LEU A 229 -9.52 0.84 -8.08
N LEU A 230 -10.26 0.92 -6.98
CA LEU A 230 -11.64 0.44 -6.88
C LEU A 230 -12.69 1.55 -7.04
N GLY A 231 -12.25 2.81 -6.98
CA GLY A 231 -13.14 3.97 -6.89
C GLY A 231 -13.85 4.07 -5.55
N PRO A 232 -14.81 5.01 -5.43
CA PRO A 232 -15.60 5.19 -4.22
C PRO A 232 -16.34 3.91 -3.80
N ARG A 233 -16.27 3.58 -2.51
CA ARG A 233 -16.95 2.43 -1.91
C ARG A 233 -18.10 2.90 -1.02
N ALA A 234 -19.26 2.27 -1.15
CA ALA A 234 -20.40 2.59 -0.29
C ALA A 234 -20.13 2.14 1.15
N PRO A 235 -20.48 2.93 2.17
CA PRO A 235 -20.39 2.51 3.56
C PRO A 235 -21.11 1.18 3.81
N GLY A 236 -20.50 0.27 4.57
CA GLY A 236 -21.01 -1.08 4.83
C GLY A 236 -20.85 -2.09 3.67
N SER A 237 -20.38 -1.65 2.50
CA SER A 237 -19.99 -2.57 1.43
C SER A 237 -18.71 -3.33 1.78
N SER A 238 -18.45 -4.42 1.07
CA SER A 238 -17.22 -5.22 1.20
C SER A 238 -16.59 -5.46 -0.16
N TYR A 239 -15.27 -5.61 -0.17
CA TYR A 239 -14.46 -6.00 -1.33
C TYR A 239 -13.50 -7.12 -0.94
N GLY A 240 -13.25 -8.04 -1.88
CA GLY A 240 -12.25 -9.10 -1.75
C GLY A 240 -12.77 -10.32 -0.98
N SER A 241 -11.85 -11.21 -0.63
CA SER A 241 -12.13 -12.44 0.11
C SER A 241 -10.98 -12.77 1.07
N ARG A 242 -11.10 -13.88 1.81
CA ARG A 242 -10.03 -14.41 2.68
C ARG A 242 -9.22 -15.53 2.00
N GLU A 243 -9.40 -15.72 0.70
CA GLU A 243 -8.80 -16.82 -0.04
C GLU A 243 -8.16 -16.31 -1.33
N ASN A 244 -7.00 -16.87 -1.67
CA ASN A 244 -6.43 -16.67 -3.00
C ASN A 244 -7.30 -17.39 -4.03
N GLY A 245 -7.58 -16.72 -5.14
CA GLY A 245 -8.20 -17.36 -6.29
C GLY A 245 -7.29 -18.38 -7.00
N PRO A 246 -7.76 -18.96 -8.12
CA PRO A 246 -6.88 -19.76 -8.97
C PRO A 246 -5.69 -18.93 -9.46
N PRO A 247 -4.49 -19.52 -9.61
CA PRO A 247 -3.31 -18.82 -10.10
C PRO A 247 -3.57 -18.10 -11.43
N ALA A 248 -3.22 -16.82 -11.48
CA ALA A 248 -3.28 -16.01 -12.69
C ALA A 248 -2.07 -16.26 -13.60
N ASN A 249 -0.87 -16.43 -13.03
CA ASN A 249 0.40 -16.66 -13.74
C ASN A 249 0.67 -15.67 -14.89
N VAL A 250 0.29 -14.39 -14.69
CA VAL A 250 0.43 -13.35 -15.74
C VAL A 250 1.69 -12.49 -15.59
N LEU A 251 2.45 -12.65 -14.51
CA LEU A 251 3.70 -11.92 -14.30
C LEU A 251 4.88 -12.65 -14.95
N HIS A 252 5.72 -11.89 -15.63
CA HIS A 252 7.03 -12.33 -16.10
C HIS A 252 8.11 -11.73 -15.21
N ASP A 253 9.06 -12.56 -14.79
CA ASP A 253 10.14 -12.06 -13.95
C ASP A 253 11.12 -11.18 -14.74
N ILE A 254 11.86 -10.34 -14.01
CA ILE A 254 12.99 -9.59 -14.56
C ILE A 254 14.27 -10.44 -14.46
N PRO A 255 15.29 -10.17 -15.30
CA PRO A 255 16.59 -10.81 -15.14
C PRO A 255 17.13 -10.66 -13.71
N PRO A 256 17.78 -11.68 -13.11
CA PRO A 256 18.31 -11.60 -11.76
C PRO A 256 19.27 -10.43 -11.50
N ALA A 257 20.00 -9.99 -12.54
CA ALA A 257 20.91 -8.85 -12.47
C ALA A 257 20.18 -7.50 -12.33
N ASP A 258 18.89 -7.44 -12.68
CA ASP A 258 18.06 -6.23 -12.59
C ASP A 258 17.31 -6.15 -11.26
N ILE A 259 17.38 -7.20 -10.42
CA ILE A 259 16.81 -7.20 -9.07
C ILE A 259 17.73 -6.36 -8.16
N PRO A 260 17.23 -5.28 -7.53
CA PRO A 260 18.04 -4.48 -6.63
C PRO A 260 18.64 -5.31 -5.50
N ALA A 261 19.94 -5.15 -5.27
CA ALA A 261 20.60 -5.72 -4.11
C ALA A 261 20.03 -5.08 -2.83
N LEU A 262 19.75 -5.89 -1.82
CA LEU A 262 19.30 -5.36 -0.53
C LEU A 262 20.40 -4.46 0.05
N PRO A 263 20.06 -3.27 0.55
CA PRO A 263 21.03 -2.41 1.18
C PRO A 263 21.63 -3.11 2.42
N ASN A 264 22.94 -2.99 2.61
CA ASN A 264 23.64 -3.46 3.83
C ASN A 264 23.32 -2.57 5.05
N THR A 265 22.07 -2.14 5.19
CA THR A 265 21.58 -1.44 6.37
C THR A 265 21.02 -2.47 7.34
N PRO A 266 21.55 -2.56 8.58
CA PRO A 266 20.95 -3.41 9.60
C PRO A 266 19.46 -3.08 9.74
N SER A 267 18.59 -4.09 9.77
CA SER A 267 17.20 -3.88 10.14
C SER A 267 17.15 -3.14 11.49
N PRO A 268 16.28 -2.13 11.65
CA PRO A 268 15.96 -1.59 12.95
C PRO A 268 15.71 -2.73 13.95
N LYS A 269 16.07 -2.53 15.23
CA LYS A 269 15.64 -3.47 16.26
C LYS A 269 14.11 -3.63 16.15
N PRO A 270 13.58 -4.86 16.13
CA PRO A 270 12.13 -5.07 16.12
C PRO A 270 11.50 -4.24 17.22
N MET A 271 10.34 -3.63 16.95
CA MET A 271 9.56 -3.02 18.02
C MET A 271 9.30 -4.10 19.09
N PRO A 272 9.23 -3.75 20.39
CA PRO A 272 8.79 -4.70 21.41
C PRO A 272 7.53 -5.40 20.91
N ASN A 273 7.45 -6.72 21.10
CA ASN A 273 6.33 -7.52 20.65
C ASN A 273 5.08 -7.10 21.45
N PHE A 274 4.39 -6.06 21.00
CA PHE A 274 3.06 -5.74 21.47
C PHE A 274 2.15 -6.82 20.90
N PRO A 275 1.34 -7.50 21.73
CA PRO A 275 0.38 -8.45 21.20
C PRO A 275 -0.48 -7.71 20.17
N ILE A 276 -0.68 -8.34 19.01
CA ILE A 276 -1.39 -7.69 17.89
C ILE A 276 -2.76 -7.21 18.36
N THR A 277 -3.39 -7.98 19.26
CA THR A 277 -4.54 -7.54 20.06
C THR A 277 -4.22 -7.46 21.55
N ASP A 278 -4.70 -6.41 22.20
CA ASP A 278 -4.64 -6.28 23.66
C ASP A 278 -5.80 -7.01 24.37
N ILE A 279 -6.71 -7.64 23.62
CA ILE A 279 -7.88 -8.34 24.17
C ILE A 279 -7.59 -9.85 24.31
N PRO A 280 -7.61 -10.40 25.55
CA PRO A 280 -7.35 -11.82 25.77
C PRO A 280 -8.27 -12.73 24.94
N GLY A 281 -7.68 -13.69 24.22
CA GLY A 281 -8.41 -14.69 23.44
C GLY A 281 -9.02 -14.19 22.11
N GLN A 282 -8.74 -12.95 21.69
CA GLN A 282 -9.31 -12.36 20.47
C GLN A 282 -8.34 -12.31 19.28
N ASN A 283 -7.29 -13.15 19.29
CA ASN A 283 -6.36 -13.24 18.16
C ASN A 283 -7.11 -13.63 16.88
N SER A 284 -6.91 -12.87 15.81
CA SER A 284 -7.61 -13.05 14.53
C SER A 284 -6.98 -14.14 13.61
N GLY A 285 -5.93 -14.82 14.07
CA GLY A 285 -5.22 -15.87 13.33
C GLY A 285 -5.73 -17.28 13.64
N GLY A 286 -6.29 -17.97 12.64
CA GLY A 286 -6.57 -19.41 12.68
C GLY A 286 -5.32 -20.27 12.46
N PRO A 287 -5.48 -21.57 12.19
CA PRO A 287 -5.36 -22.70 13.12
C PRO A 287 -4.02 -22.85 13.89
N ASN A 288 -3.01 -22.01 13.65
CA ASN A 288 -1.64 -22.25 14.16
C ASN A 288 -1.18 -21.31 15.28
N ASN A 289 -2.10 -20.71 16.04
CA ASN A 289 -1.78 -20.08 17.33
C ASN A 289 -2.34 -20.93 18.48
N GLY A 290 -1.89 -22.19 18.54
CA GLY A 290 -2.35 -23.23 19.48
C GLY A 290 -1.57 -24.56 19.38
N ALA A 291 -0.31 -24.53 18.95
CA ALA A 291 0.68 -25.60 19.11
C ALA A 291 2.08 -24.99 19.21
#